data_AF-A0A2D9X4S5-F1
#
_entry.id   AF-A0A2D9X4S5-F1
#
_cell.length_a   1.000
_cell.length_b   1.000
_cell.length_c   1.000
_cell.angle_alpha   90.00
_cell.angle_beta   90.00
_cell.angle_gamma   90.00
#
_symmetry.space_group_name_H-M   'P 1'
#
loop_
_entity.id
_entity.type
_entity.pdbx_description
1 polymer ?
#
loop_
_entity_poly.entity_id
_entity_poly.type
_entity_poly.pdbx_seq_one_letter_code
_entity_poly.pdbx_strand_id
1 'polypeptide(L)'
;MEKNLEKQLTRAYGLNEVALVPSDITIDPELVDVSTEIAGIKLKMPIFASAMDSVVSPQTAGIIGKCGGAGVLNLEGIQTRYEDPSKILDEIASVEKKDYVTLMQKIYQNNDIKKELVEQRIKEIKDQNIPAIVSSTPQRAAELGPIAEKANADVFVIQSTVVSNNFQSKDGGNGLDIKEFIKSMSIPVMVGNTTTYQVTLELMRTGIQGVFVGIGPGAACTTRGVLGIGVPMATAITKAAAARQHYYNETGTYVPVIADGGIVNSGDICKALACGADAVMIGSPFAKSNEAPGRGYHWGMATPNSVLPRGARIKVGSIANLEQILLGPSNSDDGSQNLYGAMITCFATLGVRTIAEMHNIEVIVAPALMTEGKIYQQAQELGMYKR
;
A
#
# COMPACT_ATOMS: atom_id res chain seq x y z
N MET A 1 28.74 19.05 -13.75
CA MET A 1 28.31 18.32 -12.54
C MET A 1 29.54 18.04 -11.71
N GLU A 2 29.73 18.77 -10.61
CA GLU A 2 30.66 18.33 -9.58
C GLU A 2 30.22 16.94 -9.12
N LYS A 3 31.03 15.93 -9.45
CA LYS A 3 30.92 14.62 -8.83
C LYS A 3 31.14 14.85 -7.35
N ASN A 4 30.14 14.57 -6.53
CA ASN A 4 30.34 14.41 -5.09
C ASN A 4 31.36 13.28 -4.90
N LEU A 5 32.62 13.67 -4.72
CA LEU A 5 33.75 12.87 -4.29
C LEU A 5 33.59 12.70 -2.79
N GLU A 6 32.77 11.74 -2.38
CA GLU A 6 32.93 10.87 -1.19
C GLU A 6 31.63 10.09 -0.94
N LYS A 7 31.73 8.77 -0.82
CA LYS A 7 30.60 7.90 -0.50
C LYS A 7 30.25 8.08 0.98
N GLN A 8 29.08 8.63 1.28
CA GLN A 8 28.59 8.79 2.65
C GLN A 8 27.41 7.85 2.94
N LEU A 9 27.32 7.39 4.18
CA LEU A 9 26.15 6.68 4.68
C LEU A 9 25.20 7.67 5.36
N THR A 10 23.94 7.66 4.97
CA THR A 10 22.90 8.47 5.61
C THR A 10 22.07 7.61 6.55
N ARG A 11 21.87 8.08 7.79
CA ARG A 11 20.90 7.46 8.71
C ARG A 11 19.48 7.63 8.17
N ALA A 12 18.69 6.57 8.25
CA ALA A 12 17.27 6.57 7.88
C ALA A 12 16.48 5.84 8.97
N TYR A 13 15.18 6.13 9.08
CA TYR A 13 14.32 5.75 10.20
C TYR A 13 13.04 5.06 9.73
N GLY A 14 12.70 3.95 10.37
CA GLY A 14 11.42 3.24 10.23
C GLY A 14 10.32 3.87 11.10
N LEU A 15 9.07 3.42 10.91
CA LEU A 15 7.93 3.87 11.73
C LEU A 15 8.05 3.40 13.19
N ASN A 16 8.75 2.29 13.43
CA ASN A 16 9.04 1.78 14.76
C ASN A 16 10.17 2.54 15.49
N GLU A 17 10.86 3.45 14.81
CA GLU A 17 11.94 4.28 15.37
C GLU A 17 11.49 5.71 15.64
N VAL A 18 10.21 6.04 15.41
CA VAL A 18 9.66 7.38 15.62
C VAL A 18 8.39 7.35 16.48
N ALA A 19 8.15 8.45 17.19
CA ALA A 19 6.97 8.69 18.02
C ALA A 19 6.34 10.04 17.71
N LEU A 20 5.05 10.16 18.03
CA LEU A 20 4.26 11.37 17.84
C LEU A 20 4.18 12.14 19.15
N VAL A 21 4.41 13.45 19.11
CA VAL A 21 4.34 14.33 20.27
C VAL A 21 2.96 15.01 20.30
N PRO A 22 2.18 14.87 21.38
CA PRO A 22 0.93 15.62 21.55
C PRO A 22 1.15 17.13 21.50
N SER A 23 0.20 17.86 20.94
CA SER A 23 0.18 19.33 21.03
C SER A 23 -0.20 19.80 22.44
N ASP A 24 -0.30 21.11 22.62
CA ASP A 24 -0.73 21.75 23.87
C ASP A 24 -2.24 21.61 24.14
N ILE A 25 -3.01 21.08 23.19
CA ILE A 25 -4.44 20.83 23.32
C ILE A 25 -4.80 19.38 23.00
N THR A 26 -5.88 18.92 23.61
CA THR A 26 -6.63 17.74 23.15
C THR A 26 -8.00 18.18 22.69
N ILE A 27 -8.59 17.43 21.77
CA ILE A 27 -9.93 17.72 21.24
C ILE A 27 -10.86 16.53 21.43
N ASP A 28 -12.16 16.78 21.38
CA ASP A 28 -13.16 15.72 21.37
C ASP A 28 -13.02 14.88 20.08
N PRO A 29 -13.06 13.53 20.16
CA PRO A 29 -13.16 12.64 19.00
C PRO A 29 -14.17 13.06 17.93
N GLU A 30 -15.30 13.67 18.29
CA GLU A 30 -16.33 14.13 17.36
C GLU A 30 -15.86 15.28 16.45
N LEU A 31 -14.77 15.95 16.80
CA LEU A 31 -14.18 17.05 16.04
C LEU A 31 -13.17 16.58 14.98
N VAL A 32 -12.88 15.27 14.93
CA VAL A 32 -11.91 14.68 14.01
C VAL A 32 -12.59 14.25 12.71
N ASP A 33 -12.01 14.67 11.58
CA ASP A 33 -12.31 14.20 10.24
C ASP A 33 -11.06 13.61 9.58
N VAL A 34 -11.04 12.28 9.44
CA VAL A 34 -9.98 11.53 8.74
C VAL A 34 -10.32 11.23 7.28
N SER A 35 -11.42 11.78 6.75
CA SER A 35 -11.76 11.59 5.34
C SER A 35 -10.74 12.27 4.42
N THR A 36 -10.62 11.74 3.20
CA THR A 36 -9.71 12.27 2.19
C THR A 36 -10.27 12.01 0.79
N GLU A 37 -9.83 12.80 -0.18
CA GLU A 37 -10.16 12.62 -1.59
C GLU A 37 -8.87 12.43 -2.39
N ILE A 38 -8.71 11.27 -3.03
CA ILE A 38 -7.51 10.90 -3.76
C ILE A 38 -7.93 10.43 -5.15
N ALA A 39 -7.39 11.06 -6.19
CA ALA A 39 -7.73 10.75 -7.58
C ALA A 39 -9.25 10.76 -7.85
N GLY A 40 -9.97 11.73 -7.25
CA GLY A 40 -11.44 11.86 -7.34
C GLY A 40 -12.23 10.84 -6.51
N ILE A 41 -11.55 9.95 -5.77
CA ILE A 41 -12.20 8.96 -4.90
C ILE A 41 -12.29 9.48 -3.47
N LYS A 42 -13.52 9.63 -2.99
CA LYS A 42 -13.81 10.00 -1.60
C LYS A 42 -13.70 8.80 -0.69
N LEU A 43 -12.81 8.87 0.29
CA LEU A 43 -12.62 7.86 1.32
C LEU A 43 -13.06 8.43 2.66
N LYS A 44 -13.84 7.67 3.44
CA LYS A 44 -14.18 8.05 4.83
C LYS A 44 -13.00 7.88 5.78
N MET A 45 -12.03 7.05 5.38
CA MET A 45 -10.78 6.85 6.09
C MET A 45 -9.64 6.68 5.07
N PRO A 46 -8.41 7.11 5.38
CA PRO A 46 -7.36 7.27 4.38
C PRO A 46 -6.63 5.94 4.13
N ILE A 47 -7.37 4.91 3.72
CA ILE A 47 -6.90 3.52 3.66
C ILE A 47 -7.22 2.88 2.31
N PHE A 48 -6.18 2.37 1.66
CA PHE A 48 -6.25 1.43 0.54
C PHE A 48 -5.85 0.02 0.99
N ALA A 49 -6.49 -1.01 0.44
CA ALA A 49 -6.01 -2.39 0.54
C ALA A 49 -5.06 -2.71 -0.63
N SER A 50 -3.93 -3.35 -0.32
CA SER A 50 -2.87 -3.63 -1.29
C SER A 50 -3.35 -4.49 -2.46
N ALA A 51 -2.86 -4.18 -3.67
CA ALA A 51 -3.06 -4.95 -4.89
C ALA A 51 -2.34 -6.32 -4.83
N MET A 52 -2.85 -7.22 -4.00
CA MET A 52 -2.28 -8.54 -3.76
C MET A 52 -3.39 -9.58 -3.74
N ASP A 53 -3.14 -10.72 -4.41
CA ASP A 53 -4.12 -11.80 -4.55
C ASP A 53 -4.57 -12.41 -3.21
N SER A 54 -3.75 -12.28 -2.17
CA SER A 54 -4.08 -12.73 -0.82
C SER A 54 -4.96 -11.77 -0.03
N VAL A 55 -5.19 -10.55 -0.54
CA VAL A 55 -5.87 -9.45 0.16
C VAL A 55 -7.14 -9.02 -0.58
N VAL A 56 -7.01 -8.67 -1.86
CA VAL A 56 -8.10 -8.07 -2.64
C VAL A 56 -8.68 -9.05 -3.65
N SER A 57 -9.98 -9.30 -3.52
CA SER A 57 -10.88 -9.88 -4.50
C SER A 57 -12.05 -8.90 -4.72
N PRO A 58 -12.93 -9.12 -5.71
CA PRO A 58 -14.15 -8.32 -5.85
C PRO A 58 -14.98 -8.28 -4.56
N GLN A 59 -15.06 -9.40 -3.84
CA GLN A 59 -15.76 -9.49 -2.56
C GLN A 59 -15.10 -8.61 -1.48
N THR A 60 -13.79 -8.77 -1.26
CA THR A 60 -13.12 -8.00 -0.19
C THR A 60 -13.02 -6.51 -0.53
N ALA A 61 -12.82 -6.15 -1.80
CA ALA A 61 -12.92 -4.76 -2.27
C ALA A 61 -14.28 -4.16 -1.89
N GLY A 62 -15.36 -4.89 -2.15
CA GLY A 62 -16.73 -4.51 -1.77
C GLY A 62 -16.91 -4.23 -0.28
N ILE A 63 -16.41 -5.13 0.58
CA ILE A 63 -16.50 -4.97 2.04
C ILE A 63 -15.70 -3.74 2.50
N ILE A 64 -14.45 -3.61 2.04
CA ILE A 64 -13.58 -2.47 2.38
C ILE A 64 -14.20 -1.14 1.93
N GLY A 65 -14.74 -1.11 0.70
CA GLY A 65 -15.42 0.05 0.14
C GLY A 65 -16.62 0.49 0.97
N LYS A 66 -17.46 -0.46 1.41
CA LYS A 66 -18.63 -0.17 2.28
C LYS A 66 -18.21 0.33 3.66
N CYS A 67 -17.07 -0.12 4.17
CA CYS A 67 -16.50 0.39 5.42
C CYS A 67 -15.89 1.79 5.28
N GLY A 68 -15.65 2.27 4.06
CA GLY A 68 -15.17 3.63 3.78
C GLY A 68 -13.69 3.75 3.40
N GLY A 69 -12.98 2.63 3.20
CA GLY A 69 -11.69 2.59 2.51
C GLY A 69 -11.85 2.23 1.03
N ALA A 70 -10.77 1.80 0.37
CA ALA A 70 -10.85 1.26 -1.00
C ALA A 70 -9.95 0.04 -1.22
N GLY A 71 -10.43 -0.94 -2.00
CA GLY A 71 -9.62 -2.09 -2.43
C GLY A 71 -8.99 -1.84 -3.79
N VAL A 72 -7.70 -2.16 -3.96
CA VAL A 72 -7.03 -2.12 -5.27
C VAL A 72 -6.94 -3.54 -5.82
N LEU A 73 -7.60 -3.83 -6.93
CA LEU A 73 -7.53 -5.14 -7.57
C LEU A 73 -6.27 -5.26 -8.43
N ASN A 74 -5.48 -6.31 -8.21
CA ASN A 74 -4.35 -6.62 -9.07
C ASN A 74 -4.80 -7.31 -10.37
N LEU A 75 -4.62 -6.66 -11.51
CA LEU A 75 -5.03 -7.17 -12.82
C LEU A 75 -4.09 -8.24 -13.39
N GLU A 76 -2.90 -8.41 -12.81
CA GLU A 76 -1.97 -9.46 -13.21
C GLU A 76 -2.04 -10.70 -12.33
N GLY A 77 -3.01 -10.72 -11.42
CA GLY A 77 -3.17 -11.70 -10.36
C GLY A 77 -3.97 -12.94 -10.74
N ILE A 78 -4.36 -13.68 -9.72
CA ILE A 78 -5.16 -14.91 -9.85
C ILE A 78 -6.59 -14.58 -10.30
N GLN A 79 -7.13 -13.45 -9.82
CA GLN A 79 -8.51 -13.01 -10.09
C GLN A 79 -8.84 -12.86 -11.58
N THR A 80 -7.83 -12.54 -12.40
CA THR A 80 -7.96 -12.26 -13.83
C THR A 80 -7.34 -13.34 -14.72
N ARG A 81 -6.74 -14.38 -14.13
CA ARG A 81 -6.18 -15.53 -14.86
C ARG A 81 -7.11 -16.74 -14.83
N TYR A 82 -7.91 -16.88 -13.79
CA TYR A 82 -8.74 -18.05 -13.54
C TYR A 82 -10.23 -17.69 -13.37
N GLU A 83 -11.11 -18.46 -14.03
CA GLU A 83 -12.56 -18.34 -13.87
C GLU A 83 -12.98 -18.56 -12.42
N ASP A 84 -12.34 -19.56 -11.79
CA ASP A 84 -12.48 -19.93 -10.39
C ASP A 84 -11.14 -19.71 -9.66
N PRO A 85 -10.89 -18.49 -9.16
CA PRO A 85 -9.69 -18.16 -8.37
C PRO A 85 -9.58 -18.99 -7.09
N SER A 86 -10.70 -19.47 -6.53
CA SER A 86 -10.74 -20.08 -5.20
C SER A 86 -9.89 -21.34 -5.14
N LYS A 87 -9.99 -22.22 -6.14
CA LYS A 87 -9.19 -23.45 -6.22
C LYS A 87 -7.69 -23.18 -6.21
N ILE A 88 -7.27 -22.14 -6.94
CA ILE A 88 -5.86 -21.76 -7.05
C ILE A 88 -5.36 -21.15 -5.73
N LEU A 89 -6.18 -20.32 -5.09
CA LEU A 89 -5.88 -19.76 -3.78
C LEU A 89 -5.78 -20.84 -2.70
N ASP A 90 -6.65 -21.85 -2.74
CA ASP A 90 -6.60 -22.99 -1.83
C ASP A 90 -5.33 -23.83 -2.06
N GLU A 91 -4.94 -24.08 -3.31
CA GLU A 91 -3.67 -24.75 -3.65
C GLU A 91 -2.45 -23.98 -3.11
N ILE A 92 -2.41 -22.66 -3.31
CA ILE A 92 -1.37 -21.77 -2.78
C ILE A 92 -1.35 -21.77 -1.25
N ALA A 93 -2.50 -21.84 -0.59
CA ALA A 93 -2.58 -21.89 0.87
C ALA A 93 -2.12 -23.23 1.44
N SER A 94 -2.39 -24.34 0.74
CA SER A 94 -2.07 -25.70 1.23
C SER A 94 -0.67 -26.20 0.84
N VAL A 95 0.00 -25.59 -0.13
CA VAL A 95 1.30 -26.09 -0.62
C VAL A 95 2.35 -26.14 0.48
N GLU A 96 3.29 -27.07 0.39
CA GLU A 96 4.46 -27.13 1.28
C GLU A 96 5.41 -25.95 1.05
N LYS A 97 6.13 -25.53 2.10
CA LYS A 97 7.04 -24.37 2.02
C LYS A 97 8.10 -24.52 0.91
N LYS A 98 8.63 -25.74 0.73
CA LYS A 98 9.66 -26.05 -0.26
C LYS A 98 9.17 -25.96 -1.72
N ASP A 99 7.87 -26.19 -1.94
CA ASP A 99 7.27 -26.26 -3.27
C ASP A 99 6.59 -24.94 -3.68
N TYR A 100 6.45 -24.00 -2.72
CA TYR A 100 5.74 -22.75 -2.90
C TYR A 100 6.23 -21.91 -4.09
N VAL A 101 7.55 -21.67 -4.20
CA VAL A 101 8.11 -20.82 -5.27
C VAL A 101 7.83 -21.43 -6.65
N THR A 102 8.08 -22.73 -6.79
CA THR A 102 7.83 -23.48 -8.02
C THR A 102 6.35 -23.44 -8.39
N LEU A 103 5.46 -23.60 -7.42
CA LEU A 103 4.01 -23.49 -7.64
C LEU A 103 3.62 -22.10 -8.14
N MET A 104 4.08 -21.03 -7.49
CA MET A 104 3.75 -19.66 -7.89
C MET A 104 4.23 -19.35 -9.31
N GLN A 105 5.45 -19.76 -9.65
CA GLN A 105 5.96 -19.62 -11.02
C GLN A 105 5.08 -20.38 -12.02
N LYS A 106 4.71 -21.62 -11.73
CA LYS A 106 3.83 -22.44 -12.58
C LYS A 106 2.46 -21.80 -12.78
N ILE A 107 1.82 -21.31 -11.71
CA ILE A 107 0.49 -20.68 -11.76
C ILE A 107 0.50 -19.47 -12.71
N TYR A 108 1.48 -18.56 -12.57
CA TYR A 108 1.50 -17.32 -13.35
C TYR A 108 2.07 -17.49 -14.76
N GLN A 109 2.83 -18.56 -15.04
CA GLN A 109 3.33 -18.87 -16.38
C GLN A 109 2.35 -19.68 -17.22
N ASN A 110 1.54 -20.55 -16.59
CA ASN A 110 0.66 -21.47 -17.32
C ASN A 110 -0.69 -20.89 -17.72
N ASN A 111 -1.11 -19.77 -17.14
CA ASN A 111 -2.32 -19.07 -17.53
C ASN A 111 -2.03 -17.59 -17.71
N ASP A 112 -2.33 -17.08 -18.91
CA ASP A 112 -2.24 -15.66 -19.19
C ASP A 112 -3.43 -14.90 -18.60
N ILE A 113 -3.30 -13.58 -18.54
CA ILE A 113 -4.36 -12.68 -18.10
C ILE A 113 -5.50 -12.73 -19.14
N LYS A 114 -6.73 -12.98 -18.68
CA LYS A 114 -7.91 -13.00 -19.55
C LYS A 114 -8.60 -11.65 -19.51
N LYS A 115 -8.77 -11.04 -20.67
CA LYS A 115 -9.34 -9.68 -20.81
C LYS A 115 -10.79 -9.66 -20.35
N GLU A 116 -11.53 -10.71 -20.64
CA GLU A 116 -12.93 -10.90 -20.25
C GLU A 116 -13.05 -10.97 -18.72
N LEU A 117 -12.09 -11.61 -18.05
CA LEU A 117 -12.05 -11.62 -16.58
C LEU A 117 -11.70 -10.26 -16.00
N VAL A 118 -10.79 -9.49 -16.62
CA VAL A 118 -10.53 -8.10 -16.20
C VAL A 118 -11.82 -7.29 -16.22
N GLU A 119 -12.55 -7.31 -17.34
CA GLU A 119 -13.83 -6.62 -17.49
C GLU A 119 -14.87 -7.11 -16.46
N GLN A 120 -14.97 -8.43 -16.27
CA GLN A 120 -15.89 -9.05 -15.31
C GLN A 120 -15.58 -8.65 -13.86
N ARG A 121 -14.32 -8.72 -13.41
CA ARG A 121 -13.96 -8.40 -12.02
C ARG A 121 -14.18 -6.93 -11.69
N ILE A 122 -13.93 -6.04 -12.65
CA ILE A 122 -14.25 -4.61 -12.51
C ILE A 122 -15.76 -4.42 -12.37
N LYS A 123 -16.56 -5.07 -13.22
CA LYS A 123 -18.02 -5.04 -13.12
C LYS A 123 -18.52 -5.56 -11.76
N GLU A 124 -18.00 -6.68 -11.27
CA GLU A 124 -18.34 -7.25 -9.96
C GLU A 124 -18.06 -6.27 -8.79
N ILE A 125 -17.03 -5.43 -8.91
CA ILE A 125 -16.74 -4.37 -7.93
C ILE A 125 -17.75 -3.22 -8.08
N LYS A 126 -17.98 -2.74 -9.31
CA LYS A 126 -18.91 -1.63 -9.60
C LYS A 126 -20.36 -1.96 -9.22
N ASP A 127 -20.81 -3.19 -9.44
CA ASP A 127 -22.16 -3.66 -9.08
C ASP A 127 -22.43 -3.56 -7.55
N GLN A 128 -21.38 -3.43 -6.74
CA GLN A 128 -21.49 -3.23 -5.30
C GLN A 128 -21.58 -1.75 -4.89
N ASN A 129 -21.69 -0.83 -5.87
CA ASN A 129 -21.77 0.63 -5.69
C ASN A 129 -20.56 1.23 -4.96
N ILE A 130 -19.36 0.70 -5.25
CA ILE A 130 -18.09 1.24 -4.77
C ILE A 130 -17.15 1.53 -5.96
N PRO A 131 -16.13 2.38 -5.77
CA PRO A 131 -15.12 2.60 -6.79
C PRO A 131 -14.33 1.33 -7.13
N ALA A 132 -14.14 1.07 -8.42
CA ALA A 132 -13.25 0.04 -8.93
C ALA A 132 -11.86 0.63 -9.19
N ILE A 133 -10.93 0.35 -8.27
CA ILE A 133 -9.52 0.73 -8.41
C ILE A 133 -8.73 -0.51 -8.78
N VAL A 134 -7.91 -0.41 -9.83
CA VAL A 134 -7.18 -1.54 -10.38
C VAL A 134 -5.71 -1.23 -10.57
N SER A 135 -4.86 -2.24 -10.57
CA SER A 135 -3.42 -2.08 -10.71
C SER A 135 -2.79 -3.05 -11.70
N SER A 136 -1.76 -2.57 -12.41
CA SER A 136 -0.82 -3.40 -13.14
C SER A 136 0.60 -2.87 -12.99
N THR A 137 1.57 -3.69 -13.35
CA THR A 137 2.95 -3.28 -13.58
C THR A 137 3.08 -2.34 -14.77
N PRO A 138 4.15 -1.53 -14.85
CA PRO A 138 4.44 -0.71 -16.03
C PRO A 138 4.47 -1.51 -17.33
N GLN A 139 4.94 -2.76 -17.29
CA GLN A 139 5.07 -3.64 -18.46
C GLN A 139 3.72 -3.99 -19.09
N ARG A 140 2.65 -4.06 -18.28
CA ARG A 140 1.31 -4.43 -18.74
C ARG A 140 0.34 -3.25 -18.79
N ALA A 141 0.73 -2.06 -18.32
CA ALA A 141 -0.15 -0.91 -18.23
C ALA A 141 -0.71 -0.48 -19.60
N ALA A 142 0.11 -0.44 -20.64
CA ALA A 142 -0.34 -0.08 -22.00
C ALA A 142 -1.38 -1.06 -22.57
N GLU A 143 -1.35 -2.33 -22.14
CA GLU A 143 -2.33 -3.34 -22.54
C GLU A 143 -3.59 -3.28 -21.67
N LEU A 144 -3.42 -3.27 -20.33
CA LEU A 144 -4.51 -3.44 -19.37
C LEU A 144 -5.24 -2.15 -19.04
N GLY A 145 -4.59 -0.99 -19.18
CA GLY A 145 -5.17 0.34 -18.95
C GLY A 145 -6.44 0.58 -19.77
N PRO A 146 -6.38 0.52 -21.11
CA PRO A 146 -7.54 0.73 -21.96
C PRO A 146 -8.68 -0.28 -21.71
N ILE A 147 -8.34 -1.52 -21.36
CA ILE A 147 -9.33 -2.55 -21.03
C ILE A 147 -10.05 -2.20 -19.73
N ALA A 148 -9.30 -1.82 -18.69
CA ALA A 148 -9.86 -1.41 -17.42
C ALA A 148 -10.74 -0.16 -17.53
N GLU A 149 -10.29 0.83 -18.31
CA GLU A 149 -11.07 2.03 -18.58
C GLU A 149 -12.38 1.71 -19.30
N LYS A 150 -12.33 0.90 -20.37
CA LYS A 150 -13.54 0.45 -21.08
C LYS A 150 -14.50 -0.32 -20.18
N ALA A 151 -13.98 -1.04 -19.19
CA ALA A 151 -14.77 -1.71 -18.16
C ALA A 151 -15.34 -0.78 -17.07
N ASN A 152 -15.08 0.53 -17.16
CA ASN A 152 -15.44 1.56 -16.18
C ASN A 152 -14.72 1.43 -14.83
N ALA A 153 -13.43 1.08 -14.83
CA ALA A 153 -12.60 1.31 -13.67
C ALA A 153 -12.54 2.81 -13.35
N ASP A 154 -12.56 3.17 -12.07
CA ASP A 154 -12.56 4.57 -11.63
C ASP A 154 -11.15 5.14 -11.52
N VAL A 155 -10.15 4.31 -11.18
CA VAL A 155 -8.73 4.71 -11.09
C VAL A 155 -7.83 3.56 -11.54
N PHE A 156 -6.79 3.90 -12.30
CA PHE A 156 -5.74 2.96 -12.71
C PHE A 156 -4.44 3.20 -11.95
N VAL A 157 -3.83 2.15 -11.41
CA VAL A 157 -2.60 2.24 -10.62
C VAL A 157 -1.46 1.51 -11.32
N ILE A 158 -0.42 2.24 -11.72
CA ILE A 158 0.82 1.63 -12.19
C ILE A 158 1.68 1.29 -10.97
N GLN A 159 1.80 0.00 -10.64
CA GLN A 159 2.51 -0.45 -9.43
C GLN A 159 3.61 -1.48 -9.73
N SER A 160 4.81 -1.23 -9.22
CA SER A 160 5.92 -2.19 -9.20
C SER A 160 6.80 -1.96 -7.96
N THR A 161 7.70 -2.90 -7.67
CA THR A 161 8.67 -2.74 -6.56
C THR A 161 9.45 -1.45 -6.69
N VAL A 162 9.83 -1.03 -7.90
CA VAL A 162 10.50 0.25 -8.16
C VAL A 162 9.96 0.77 -9.48
N VAL A 163 9.48 2.01 -9.50
CA VAL A 163 9.08 2.71 -10.72
C VAL A 163 9.92 3.97 -10.90
N SER A 164 10.32 4.23 -12.13
CA SER A 164 11.03 5.44 -12.54
C SER A 164 10.53 5.88 -13.91
N ASN A 165 10.46 7.19 -14.15
CA ASN A 165 10.11 7.72 -15.46
C ASN A 165 11.22 7.53 -16.52
N ASN A 166 12.46 7.26 -16.09
CA ASN A 166 13.64 7.19 -16.97
C ASN A 166 14.12 5.75 -17.16
N PHE A 167 13.28 4.88 -17.74
CA PHE A 167 13.68 3.51 -18.08
C PHE A 167 14.57 3.49 -19.33
N GLN A 168 15.66 2.74 -19.29
CA GLN A 168 16.56 2.55 -20.44
C GLN A 168 16.66 1.06 -20.78
N SER A 169 16.57 0.75 -22.08
CA SER A 169 16.77 -0.60 -22.61
C SER A 169 17.85 -0.57 -23.70
N LYS A 170 18.54 -1.69 -23.90
CA LYS A 170 19.62 -1.81 -24.90
C LYS A 170 19.12 -1.61 -26.33
N ASP A 171 17.92 -2.08 -26.62
CA ASP A 171 17.37 -2.10 -27.98
C ASP A 171 16.52 -0.85 -28.28
N GLY A 172 16.55 0.15 -27.41
CA GLY A 172 15.67 1.33 -27.51
C GLY A 172 14.19 1.00 -27.34
N GLY A 173 13.86 -0.23 -26.92
CA GLY A 173 12.51 -0.63 -26.57
C GLY A 173 11.95 0.30 -25.50
N ASN A 174 10.80 0.90 -25.79
CA ASN A 174 10.18 1.86 -24.91
C ASN A 174 9.63 1.12 -23.69
N GLY A 175 10.24 1.35 -22.52
CA GLY A 175 9.47 1.22 -21.28
C GLY A 175 8.24 2.11 -21.37
N LEU A 176 7.26 1.88 -20.50
CA LEU A 176 6.07 2.72 -20.46
C LEU A 176 6.48 4.19 -20.25
N ASP A 177 6.19 5.05 -21.22
CA ASP A 177 6.20 6.50 -21.01
C ASP A 177 4.97 6.84 -20.17
N ILE A 178 5.20 7.10 -18.88
CA ILE A 178 4.12 7.33 -17.91
C ILE A 178 3.35 8.60 -18.29
N LYS A 179 4.01 9.62 -18.81
CA LYS A 179 3.37 10.90 -19.16
C LYS A 179 2.44 10.74 -20.35
N GLU A 180 2.90 10.07 -21.40
CA GLU A 180 2.04 9.78 -22.57
C GLU A 180 0.92 8.81 -22.22
N PHE A 181 1.19 7.82 -21.36
CA PHE A 181 0.14 6.91 -20.87
C PHE A 181 -0.96 7.68 -20.12
N ILE A 182 -0.60 8.57 -19.18
CA ILE A 182 -1.57 9.41 -18.45
C ILE A 182 -2.44 10.21 -19.43
N LYS A 183 -1.84 10.84 -20.45
CA LYS A 183 -2.60 11.60 -21.45
C LYS A 183 -3.55 10.74 -22.28
N SER A 184 -3.22 9.47 -22.47
CA SER A 184 -4.05 8.53 -23.24
C SER A 184 -5.24 7.98 -22.47
N MET A 185 -5.24 8.11 -21.13
CA MET A 185 -6.29 7.65 -20.24
C MET A 185 -7.25 8.81 -19.92
N SER A 186 -8.54 8.52 -19.87
CA SER A 186 -9.60 9.40 -19.39
C SER A 186 -9.88 9.27 -17.89
N ILE A 187 -9.41 8.18 -17.27
CA ILE A 187 -9.50 7.95 -15.83
C ILE A 187 -8.19 8.35 -15.12
N PRO A 188 -8.26 8.76 -13.84
CA PRO A 188 -7.08 9.04 -13.03
C PRO A 188 -6.05 7.92 -13.01
N VAL A 189 -4.77 8.31 -13.04
CA VAL A 189 -3.63 7.39 -12.91
C VAL A 189 -2.81 7.73 -11.68
N MET A 190 -2.61 6.75 -10.81
CA MET A 190 -1.67 6.81 -9.70
C MET A 190 -0.46 5.90 -9.96
N VAL A 191 0.69 6.19 -9.35
CA VAL A 191 1.94 5.49 -9.68
C VAL A 191 2.78 5.18 -8.44
N GLY A 192 3.38 4.00 -8.41
CA GLY A 192 4.47 3.70 -7.49
C GLY A 192 5.14 2.34 -7.71
N ASN A 193 6.13 1.95 -6.92
CA ASN A 193 6.57 2.64 -5.72
C ASN A 193 7.87 3.43 -5.94
N THR A 194 8.04 4.48 -5.14
CA THR A 194 9.26 5.30 -5.04
C THR A 194 9.68 5.45 -3.58
N THR A 195 10.92 5.87 -3.32
CA THR A 195 11.43 6.20 -1.97
C THR A 195 12.38 7.40 -1.95
N THR A 196 12.69 7.99 -3.11
CA THR A 196 13.65 9.09 -3.19
C THR A 196 12.93 10.38 -3.58
N TYR A 197 13.44 11.49 -3.08
CA TYR A 197 12.93 12.82 -3.40
C TYR A 197 12.87 13.04 -4.92
N GLN A 198 14.00 12.82 -5.61
CA GLN A 198 14.12 13.09 -7.04
C GLN A 198 13.15 12.25 -7.88
N VAL A 199 13.08 10.94 -7.63
CA VAL A 199 12.18 10.07 -8.40
C VAL A 199 10.71 10.45 -8.12
N THR A 200 10.37 10.78 -6.88
CA THR A 200 9.02 11.23 -6.53
C THR A 200 8.63 12.51 -7.26
N LEU A 201 9.52 13.51 -7.27
CA LEU A 201 9.29 14.78 -7.98
C LEU A 201 9.13 14.57 -9.49
N GLU A 202 9.96 13.73 -10.10
CA GLU A 202 9.85 13.41 -11.53
C GLU A 202 8.55 12.66 -11.87
N LEU A 203 8.11 11.75 -11.00
CA LEU A 203 6.82 11.08 -11.17
C LEU A 203 5.65 12.07 -11.03
N MET A 204 5.68 13.02 -10.10
CA MET A 204 4.67 14.08 -9.99
C MET A 204 4.58 14.92 -11.27
N ARG A 205 5.73 15.25 -11.86
CA ARG A 205 5.82 16.03 -13.12
C ARG A 205 5.25 15.31 -14.35
N THR A 206 4.99 14.01 -14.30
CA THR A 206 4.29 13.31 -15.39
C THR A 206 2.78 13.59 -15.38
N GLY A 207 2.22 14.12 -14.29
CA GLY A 207 0.80 14.42 -14.13
C GLY A 207 0.01 13.35 -13.37
N ILE A 208 0.66 12.52 -12.57
CA ILE A 208 -0.01 11.51 -11.73
C ILE A 208 -0.93 12.17 -10.69
N GLN A 209 -2.01 11.47 -10.33
CA GLN A 209 -3.00 11.93 -9.35
C GLN A 209 -2.81 11.31 -7.96
N GLY A 210 -1.68 10.62 -7.75
CA GLY A 210 -1.28 10.04 -6.47
C GLY A 210 0.01 9.23 -6.63
N VAL A 211 0.85 9.22 -5.59
CA VAL A 211 2.13 8.50 -5.60
C VAL A 211 2.21 7.50 -4.44
N PHE A 212 2.55 6.23 -4.74
CA PHE A 212 2.80 5.22 -3.72
C PHE A 212 4.27 5.20 -3.31
N VAL A 213 4.53 5.13 -2.01
CA VAL A 213 5.86 5.26 -1.41
C VAL A 213 6.17 4.07 -0.53
N GLY A 214 7.24 3.35 -0.87
CA GLY A 214 7.73 2.23 -0.07
C GLY A 214 8.41 1.14 -0.89
N ILE A 215 9.66 0.83 -0.57
CA ILE A 215 10.44 -0.23 -1.24
C ILE A 215 11.05 -1.16 -0.20
N GLY A 216 10.56 -2.40 -0.19
CA GLY A 216 11.02 -3.45 0.71
C GLY A 216 10.44 -3.57 2.14
N PRO A 217 9.57 -2.68 2.68
CA PRO A 217 9.09 -2.81 4.06
C PRO A 217 7.88 -3.76 4.21
N GLY A 218 7.26 -4.20 3.11
CA GLY A 218 6.10 -5.09 3.16
C GLY A 218 6.43 -6.44 3.80
N ALA A 219 5.52 -6.98 4.61
CA ALA A 219 5.75 -8.18 5.42
C ALA A 219 6.13 -9.43 4.59
N ALA A 220 5.58 -9.56 3.38
CA ALA A 220 5.88 -10.65 2.46
C ALA A 220 7.02 -10.32 1.47
N CYS A 221 7.60 -9.11 1.51
CA CYS A 221 8.63 -8.68 0.57
C CYS A 221 10.02 -9.13 1.02
N THR A 222 10.82 -9.68 0.11
CA THR A 222 12.21 -10.07 0.39
C THR A 222 13.25 -9.22 -0.35
N THR A 223 12.83 -8.15 -1.04
CA THR A 223 13.72 -7.27 -1.83
C THR A 223 14.93 -6.75 -1.06
N ARG A 224 14.77 -6.38 0.22
CA ARG A 224 15.92 -5.94 1.05
C ARG A 224 16.93 -7.06 1.28
N GLY A 225 16.46 -8.27 1.53
CA GLY A 225 17.33 -9.43 1.74
C GLY A 225 17.95 -9.95 0.45
N VAL A 226 17.18 -9.98 -0.65
CA VAL A 226 17.61 -10.52 -1.94
C VAL A 226 18.50 -9.55 -2.72
N LEU A 227 18.19 -8.25 -2.70
CA LEU A 227 18.86 -7.23 -3.52
C LEU A 227 19.61 -6.16 -2.71
N GLY A 228 19.40 -6.06 -1.39
CA GLY A 228 19.95 -4.96 -0.60
C GLY A 228 19.28 -3.60 -0.86
N ILE A 229 18.14 -3.58 -1.56
CA ILE A 229 17.44 -2.35 -1.96
C ILE A 229 16.27 -2.07 -1.01
N GLY A 230 16.25 -0.88 -0.43
CA GLY A 230 15.10 -0.38 0.32
C GLY A 230 15.43 0.88 1.11
N VAL A 231 14.37 1.58 1.55
CA VAL A 231 14.46 2.75 2.44
C VAL A 231 13.47 2.55 3.59
N PRO A 232 13.85 2.84 4.85
CA PRO A 232 12.94 2.87 5.99
C PRO A 232 11.77 3.87 5.79
N MET A 233 10.58 3.49 6.25
CA MET A 233 9.32 4.14 5.83
C MET A 233 9.17 5.59 6.29
N ALA A 234 9.51 5.94 7.53
CA ALA A 234 9.40 7.34 7.97
C ALA A 234 10.25 8.25 7.07
N THR A 235 11.50 7.86 6.80
CA THR A 235 12.38 8.59 5.87
C THR A 235 11.87 8.62 4.43
N ALA A 236 11.32 7.51 3.92
CA ALA A 236 10.77 7.46 2.56
C ALA A 236 9.57 8.39 2.40
N ILE A 237 8.63 8.37 3.36
CA ILE A 237 7.42 9.20 3.34
C ILE A 237 7.80 10.68 3.43
N THR A 238 8.65 11.07 4.38
CA THR A 238 9.05 12.48 4.53
C THR A 238 9.78 13.01 3.28
N LYS A 239 10.61 12.18 2.62
CA LYS A 239 11.24 12.57 1.33
C LYS A 239 10.21 12.77 0.22
N ALA A 240 9.17 11.94 0.17
CA ALA A 240 8.11 12.08 -0.80
C ALA A 240 7.20 13.29 -0.51
N ALA A 241 6.88 13.55 0.76
CA ALA A 241 6.13 14.73 1.19
C ALA A 241 6.90 16.03 0.88
N ALA A 242 8.23 16.04 1.04
CA ALA A 242 9.06 17.17 0.63
C ALA A 242 9.04 17.38 -0.90
N ALA A 243 9.03 16.30 -1.69
CA ALA A 243 8.89 16.38 -3.14
C ALA A 243 7.51 16.90 -3.56
N ARG A 244 6.44 16.44 -2.89
CA ARG A 244 5.06 16.96 -3.05
C ARG A 244 5.01 18.45 -2.79
N GLN A 245 5.61 18.93 -1.70
CA GLN A 245 5.59 20.34 -1.35
C GLN A 245 6.35 21.19 -2.36
N HIS A 246 7.50 20.72 -2.87
CA HIS A 246 8.20 21.39 -3.97
C HIS A 246 7.27 21.50 -5.18
N TYR A 247 6.72 20.38 -5.64
CA TYR A 247 5.85 20.35 -6.82
C TYR A 247 4.62 21.26 -6.66
N TYR A 248 4.00 21.28 -5.48
CA TYR A 248 2.89 22.17 -5.16
C TYR A 248 3.31 23.64 -5.22
N ASN A 249 4.46 24.00 -4.65
CA ASN A 249 4.98 25.38 -4.73
C ASN A 249 5.33 25.80 -6.17
N GLU A 250 5.78 24.86 -6.99
CA GLU A 250 6.13 25.08 -8.41
C GLU A 250 4.88 25.23 -9.30
N THR A 251 3.81 24.49 -9.02
CA THR A 251 2.69 24.31 -9.99
C THR A 251 1.30 24.61 -9.44
N GLY A 252 1.13 24.73 -8.13
CA GLY A 252 -0.17 24.78 -7.46
C GLY A 252 -0.91 23.44 -7.41
N THR A 253 -0.35 22.35 -7.97
CA THR A 253 -0.99 21.03 -8.01
C THR A 253 -0.58 20.19 -6.82
N TYR A 254 -1.55 19.71 -6.04
CA TYR A 254 -1.31 18.82 -4.91
C TYR A 254 -1.41 17.35 -5.36
N VAL A 255 -0.33 16.59 -5.18
CA VAL A 255 -0.30 15.15 -5.49
C VAL A 255 -0.26 14.36 -4.18
N PRO A 256 -1.33 13.59 -3.85
CA PRO A 256 -1.37 12.80 -2.63
C PRO A 256 -0.24 11.77 -2.54
N VAL A 257 0.31 11.59 -1.34
CA VAL A 257 1.33 10.58 -1.00
C VAL A 257 0.67 9.43 -0.27
N ILE A 258 0.80 8.21 -0.80
CA ILE A 258 0.27 6.99 -0.20
C ILE A 258 1.42 6.14 0.34
N ALA A 259 1.48 5.94 1.64
CA ALA A 259 2.49 5.09 2.27
C ALA A 259 2.14 3.60 2.05
N ASP A 260 2.96 2.88 1.28
CA ASP A 260 2.72 1.48 0.93
C ASP A 260 3.78 0.54 1.52
N GLY A 261 3.35 -0.22 2.52
CA GLY A 261 4.14 -1.26 3.18
C GLY A 261 4.76 -0.84 4.51
N GLY A 262 5.09 -1.83 5.33
CA GLY A 262 5.64 -1.63 6.68
C GLY A 262 4.63 -1.22 7.75
N ILE A 263 3.34 -1.18 7.42
CA ILE A 263 2.25 -0.87 8.35
C ILE A 263 1.74 -2.18 8.95
N VAL A 264 1.89 -2.32 10.26
CA VAL A 264 1.54 -3.55 11.00
C VAL A 264 0.32 -3.34 11.89
N ASN A 265 0.17 -2.14 12.46
CA ASN A 265 -0.94 -1.77 13.35
C ASN A 265 -1.41 -0.32 13.12
N SER A 266 -2.45 0.09 13.83
CA SER A 266 -3.02 1.44 13.76
C SER A 266 -2.04 2.56 14.15
N GLY A 267 -1.09 2.30 15.04
CA GLY A 267 -0.05 3.25 15.41
C GLY A 267 0.88 3.59 14.24
N ASP A 268 1.21 2.59 13.41
CA ASP A 268 1.99 2.81 12.18
C ASP A 268 1.23 3.67 11.16
N ILE A 269 -0.10 3.54 11.09
CA ILE A 269 -0.95 4.39 10.24
C ILE A 269 -0.81 5.84 10.69
N CYS A 270 -1.00 6.11 11.98
CA CYS A 270 -0.92 7.46 12.53
C CYS A 270 0.47 8.07 12.28
N LYS A 271 1.53 7.29 12.49
CA LYS A 271 2.91 7.75 12.21
C LYS A 271 3.15 8.01 10.73
N ALA A 272 2.64 7.16 9.84
CA ALA A 272 2.77 7.37 8.41
C ALA A 272 2.08 8.67 7.96
N LEU A 273 0.88 8.93 8.47
CA LEU A 273 0.15 10.18 8.22
C LEU A 273 0.92 11.39 8.75
N ALA A 274 1.43 11.35 9.99
CA ALA A 274 2.25 12.42 10.54
C ALA A 274 3.58 12.64 9.78
N CYS A 275 4.18 11.59 9.21
CA CYS A 275 5.36 11.72 8.35
C CYS A 275 5.07 12.41 7.00
N GLY A 276 3.79 12.69 6.70
CA GLY A 276 3.34 13.42 5.51
C GLY A 276 2.56 12.59 4.50
N ALA A 277 2.14 11.37 4.83
CA ALA A 277 1.26 10.59 3.95
C ALA A 277 -0.19 11.12 4.01
N ASP A 278 -0.87 11.15 2.87
CA ASP A 278 -2.29 11.47 2.76
C ASP A 278 -3.18 10.24 2.95
N ALA A 279 -2.62 9.05 2.67
CA ALA A 279 -3.24 7.76 2.90
C ALA A 279 -2.20 6.65 3.09
N VAL A 280 -2.69 5.48 3.49
CA VAL A 280 -1.89 4.28 3.66
C VAL A 280 -2.41 3.14 2.80
N MET A 281 -1.52 2.28 2.32
CA MET A 281 -1.85 1.02 1.68
C MET A 281 -1.48 -0.15 2.60
N ILE A 282 -2.48 -1.00 2.89
CA ILE A 282 -2.41 -2.06 3.90
C ILE A 282 -2.53 -3.44 3.25
N GLY A 283 -1.55 -4.30 3.52
CA GLY A 283 -1.49 -5.68 3.03
C GLY A 283 -1.72 -6.70 4.13
N SER A 284 -0.67 -7.07 4.85
CA SER A 284 -0.71 -8.16 5.84
C SER A 284 -1.78 -8.01 6.93
N PRO A 285 -2.11 -6.82 7.47
CA PRO A 285 -3.22 -6.70 8.43
C PRO A 285 -4.58 -7.12 7.83
N PHE A 286 -4.84 -6.85 6.55
CA PHE A 286 -6.09 -7.26 5.90
C PHE A 286 -6.06 -8.71 5.43
N ALA A 287 -4.87 -9.27 5.18
CA ALA A 287 -4.73 -10.72 4.97
C ALA A 287 -5.07 -11.54 6.24
N LYS A 288 -5.16 -10.90 7.41
CA LYS A 288 -5.63 -11.51 8.67
C LYS A 288 -7.16 -11.48 8.84
N SER A 289 -7.91 -11.01 7.84
CA SER A 289 -9.37 -11.04 7.88
C SER A 289 -9.93 -12.42 7.53
N ASN A 290 -11.10 -12.74 8.06
CA ASN A 290 -11.82 -13.98 7.73
C ASN A 290 -12.15 -14.07 6.24
N GLU A 291 -12.37 -12.93 5.59
CA GLU A 291 -12.71 -12.83 4.17
C GLU A 291 -11.50 -12.79 3.25
N ALA A 292 -10.27 -12.68 3.80
CA ALA A 292 -9.05 -12.59 3.02
C ALA A 292 -8.94 -13.79 2.06
N PRO A 293 -8.71 -13.55 0.75
CA PRO A 293 -8.59 -14.64 -0.23
C PRO A 293 -7.41 -15.57 0.09
N GLY A 294 -6.39 -15.08 0.80
CA GLY A 294 -5.18 -15.83 1.15
C GLY A 294 -5.35 -16.92 2.21
N ARG A 295 -6.54 -17.13 2.78
CA ARG A 295 -6.82 -18.23 3.75
C ARG A 295 -5.86 -18.23 4.96
N GLY A 296 -5.59 -17.06 5.51
CA GLY A 296 -4.63 -16.89 6.62
C GLY A 296 -3.15 -16.93 6.20
N TYR A 297 -2.88 -16.91 4.90
CA TYR A 297 -1.56 -16.67 4.32
C TYR A 297 -1.52 -15.35 3.56
N HIS A 298 -0.31 -14.79 3.47
CA HIS A 298 -0.05 -13.57 2.72
C HIS A 298 1.22 -13.73 1.87
N TRP A 299 1.21 -13.17 0.67
CA TRP A 299 2.35 -13.18 -0.23
C TRP A 299 2.41 -11.92 -1.10
N GLY A 300 3.61 -11.58 -1.56
CA GLY A 300 3.86 -10.42 -2.39
C GLY A 300 3.83 -10.71 -3.89
N MET A 301 3.56 -9.67 -4.67
CA MET A 301 3.44 -9.73 -6.13
C MET A 301 4.72 -10.10 -6.88
N ALA A 302 5.89 -9.98 -6.23
CA ALA A 302 7.18 -10.32 -6.85
C ALA A 302 7.58 -11.80 -6.68
N THR A 303 6.77 -12.63 -6.00
CA THR A 303 7.06 -14.06 -5.86
C THR A 303 7.05 -14.81 -7.20
N PRO A 304 6.08 -14.62 -8.12
CA PRO A 304 5.99 -15.41 -9.35
C PRO A 304 7.06 -15.12 -10.40
N ASN A 305 7.99 -14.18 -10.12
CA ASN A 305 9.03 -13.82 -11.07
C ASN A 305 9.87 -15.07 -11.47
N SER A 306 9.96 -15.33 -12.76
CA SER A 306 10.61 -16.52 -13.31
C SER A 306 12.12 -16.53 -13.14
N VAL A 307 12.75 -15.35 -13.06
CA VAL A 307 14.20 -15.18 -12.99
C VAL A 307 14.66 -15.09 -11.54
N LEU A 308 14.01 -14.21 -10.75
CA LEU A 308 14.39 -13.93 -9.37
C LEU A 308 13.16 -13.59 -8.51
N PRO A 309 12.57 -14.59 -7.82
CA PRO A 309 11.52 -14.39 -6.83
C PRO A 309 11.96 -13.45 -5.70
N ARG A 310 11.14 -12.45 -5.38
CA ARG A 310 11.42 -11.45 -4.33
C ARG A 310 10.30 -11.30 -3.31
N GLY A 311 9.59 -12.39 -3.04
CA GLY A 311 8.56 -12.44 -2.01
C GLY A 311 8.45 -13.81 -1.37
N ALA A 312 7.96 -13.86 -0.14
CA ALA A 312 7.73 -15.06 0.64
C ALA A 312 6.23 -15.25 0.90
N ARG A 313 5.79 -16.50 1.07
CA ARG A 313 4.50 -16.82 1.68
C ARG A 313 4.67 -16.84 3.19
N ILE A 314 3.97 -15.96 3.88
CA ILE A 314 3.95 -15.89 5.34
C ILE A 314 2.59 -16.35 5.85
N LYS A 315 2.58 -17.02 7.00
CA LYS A 315 1.34 -17.36 7.71
C LYS A 315 1.00 -16.20 8.62
N VAL A 316 -0.19 -15.61 8.44
CA VAL A 316 -0.65 -14.45 9.21
C VAL A 316 -1.84 -14.79 10.12
N GLY A 317 -2.50 -15.94 9.88
CA GLY A 317 -3.67 -16.37 10.64
C GLY A 317 -4.92 -15.55 10.28
N SER A 318 -5.99 -15.74 11.03
CA SER A 318 -7.18 -14.89 10.96
C SER A 318 -7.51 -14.36 12.35
N ILE A 319 -7.84 -13.07 12.47
CA ILE A 319 -8.04 -12.40 13.76
C ILE A 319 -9.46 -11.84 13.95
N ALA A 320 -10.15 -11.48 12.86
CA ALA A 320 -11.48 -10.89 12.85
C ALA A 320 -12.02 -10.79 11.42
N ASN A 321 -13.28 -10.37 11.25
CA ASN A 321 -13.79 -9.97 9.94
C ASN A 321 -13.26 -8.57 9.54
N LEU A 322 -13.32 -8.24 8.25
CA LEU A 322 -12.84 -6.94 7.73
C LEU A 322 -13.50 -5.74 8.40
N GLU A 323 -14.83 -5.80 8.63
CA GLU A 323 -15.59 -4.72 9.26
C GLU A 323 -15.05 -4.42 10.67
N GLN A 324 -14.80 -5.45 11.48
CA GLN A 324 -14.25 -5.32 12.81
C GLN A 324 -12.80 -4.83 12.79
N ILE A 325 -11.99 -5.27 11.82
CA ILE A 325 -10.62 -4.76 11.66
C ILE A 325 -10.66 -3.25 11.38
N LEU A 326 -11.55 -2.80 10.49
CA LEU A 326 -11.63 -1.40 10.07
C LEU A 326 -12.34 -0.51 11.11
N LEU A 327 -13.50 -0.93 11.60
CA LEU A 327 -14.46 -0.10 12.36
C LEU A 327 -14.64 -0.54 13.82
N GLY A 328 -14.14 -1.73 14.19
CA GLY A 328 -14.27 -2.28 15.53
C GLY A 328 -15.62 -2.95 15.81
N PRO A 329 -15.95 -3.19 17.10
CA PRO A 329 -15.10 -2.92 18.26
C PRO A 329 -13.83 -3.78 18.27
N SER A 330 -12.77 -3.27 18.91
CA SER A 330 -11.55 -4.06 19.10
C SER A 330 -11.73 -5.03 20.26
N ASN A 331 -11.40 -6.30 20.04
CA ASN A 331 -11.27 -7.33 21.07
C ASN A 331 -9.79 -7.65 21.36
N SER A 332 -8.88 -6.79 20.90
CA SER A 332 -7.42 -6.93 21.05
C SER A 332 -6.80 -5.60 21.48
N ASP A 333 -5.62 -5.68 22.11
CA ASP A 333 -4.86 -4.56 22.67
C ASP A 333 -3.60 -4.21 21.86
N ASP A 334 -3.46 -4.80 20.66
CA ASP A 334 -2.27 -4.72 19.81
C ASP A 334 -2.40 -3.75 18.62
N GLY A 335 -3.54 -3.05 18.51
CA GLY A 335 -3.83 -2.12 17.42
C GLY A 335 -4.09 -2.79 16.07
N SER A 336 -4.41 -4.09 16.06
CA SER A 336 -4.75 -4.86 14.84
C SER A 336 -6.21 -4.73 14.41
N GLN A 337 -7.08 -4.17 15.26
CA GLN A 337 -8.51 -4.00 15.03
C GLN A 337 -8.95 -2.56 15.34
N ASN A 338 -10.14 -2.18 14.86
CA ASN A 338 -10.68 -0.82 14.97
C ASN A 338 -9.70 0.27 14.49
N LEU A 339 -9.18 0.11 13.27
CA LEU A 339 -8.23 1.07 12.69
C LEU A 339 -8.81 2.49 12.63
N TYR A 340 -10.09 2.64 12.30
CA TYR A 340 -10.78 3.93 12.28
C TYR A 340 -10.81 4.57 13.68
N GLY A 341 -11.32 3.85 14.69
CA GLY A 341 -11.39 4.38 16.06
C GLY A 341 -10.02 4.71 16.64
N ALA A 342 -8.99 3.93 16.29
CA ALA A 342 -7.61 4.22 16.67
C ALA A 342 -7.08 5.52 16.04
N MET A 343 -7.37 5.78 14.77
CA MET A 343 -7.03 7.06 14.13
C MET A 343 -7.77 8.22 14.78
N ILE A 344 -9.09 8.11 14.98
CA ILE A 344 -9.88 9.15 15.67
C ILE A 344 -9.29 9.46 17.04
N THR A 345 -8.98 8.42 17.82
CA THR A 345 -8.36 8.57 19.16
C THR A 345 -6.99 9.24 19.07
N CYS A 346 -6.16 8.85 18.10
CA CYS A 346 -4.84 9.45 17.91
C CYS A 346 -4.94 10.94 17.57
N PHE A 347 -5.80 11.30 16.62
CA PHE A 347 -5.99 12.69 16.18
C PHE A 347 -6.51 13.56 17.32
N ALA A 348 -7.52 13.08 18.04
CA ALA A 348 -8.08 13.73 19.22
C ALA A 348 -7.02 13.97 20.31
N THR A 349 -6.19 12.96 20.58
CA THR A 349 -5.11 13.02 21.58
C THR A 349 -3.98 13.96 21.16
N LEU A 350 -3.69 14.06 19.86
CA LEU A 350 -2.69 14.99 19.33
C LEU A 350 -3.24 16.42 19.16
N GLY A 351 -4.55 16.62 19.31
CA GLY A 351 -5.19 17.93 19.18
C GLY A 351 -5.42 18.37 17.72
N VAL A 352 -5.44 17.44 16.77
CA VAL A 352 -5.58 17.72 15.33
C VAL A 352 -6.90 17.18 14.77
N ARG A 353 -7.50 17.93 13.86
CA ARG A 353 -8.84 17.66 13.30
C ARG A 353 -8.79 16.97 11.95
N THR A 354 -7.76 17.22 11.14
CA THR A 354 -7.71 16.78 9.74
C THR A 354 -6.37 16.15 9.38
N ILE A 355 -6.32 15.42 8.25
CA ILE A 355 -5.07 14.87 7.71
C ILE A 355 -4.03 15.98 7.44
N ALA A 356 -4.48 17.14 6.96
CA ALA A 356 -3.61 18.29 6.72
C ALA A 356 -2.99 18.83 8.02
N GLU A 357 -3.75 18.89 9.12
CA GLU A 357 -3.22 19.26 10.43
C GLU A 357 -2.26 18.18 10.96
N MET A 358 -2.57 16.90 10.73
CA MET A 358 -1.71 15.78 11.10
C MET A 358 -0.31 15.85 10.45
N HIS A 359 -0.16 16.45 9.27
CA HIS A 359 1.17 16.62 8.64
C HIS A 359 2.08 17.60 9.40
N ASN A 360 1.53 18.39 10.34
CA ASN A 360 2.28 19.40 11.09
C ASN A 360 2.63 18.94 12.51
N ILE A 361 2.23 17.73 12.93
CA ILE A 361 2.55 17.26 14.29
C ILE A 361 4.06 16.99 14.40
N GLU A 362 4.64 17.24 15.57
CA GLU A 362 6.04 16.95 15.82
C GLU A 362 6.30 15.43 15.88
N VAL A 363 7.16 14.95 14.98
CA VAL A 363 7.64 13.56 14.95
C VAL A 363 9.07 13.50 15.47
N ILE A 364 9.28 12.74 16.54
CA ILE A 364 10.60 12.58 17.18
C ILE A 364 11.21 11.21 16.89
N VAL A 365 12.53 11.15 16.86
CA VAL A 365 13.27 9.87 16.80
C VAL A 365 13.28 9.24 18.20
N ALA A 366 12.66 8.08 18.32
CA ALA A 366 12.43 7.34 19.56
C ALA A 366 12.86 5.86 19.38
N PRO A 367 14.16 5.55 19.35
CA PRO A 367 14.65 4.21 19.02
C PRO A 367 14.32 3.16 20.10
N ALA A 368 14.07 3.61 21.34
CA ALA A 368 13.67 2.76 22.46
C ALA A 368 12.14 2.54 22.55
N LEU A 369 11.34 3.09 21.62
CA LEU A 369 9.88 3.00 21.68
C LEU A 369 9.38 1.54 21.77
N MET A 370 10.12 0.64 21.13
CA MET A 370 9.81 -0.79 21.08
C MET A 370 10.37 -1.57 22.28
N THR A 371 10.95 -0.93 23.30
CA THR A 371 11.59 -1.65 24.42
C THR A 371 11.41 -0.97 25.77
N GLU A 372 11.29 0.36 25.83
CA GLU A 372 11.20 1.13 27.06
C GLU A 372 9.96 0.77 27.89
N GLY A 373 10.18 0.20 29.08
CA GLY A 373 9.10 -0.23 29.98
C GLY A 373 8.28 -1.43 29.48
N LYS A 374 8.70 -2.13 28.42
CA LYS A 374 7.92 -3.18 27.74
C LYS A 374 8.25 -4.62 28.13
N ILE A 375 9.12 -4.83 29.14
CA ILE A 375 9.62 -6.16 29.53
C ILE A 375 8.48 -7.16 29.77
N TYR A 376 7.43 -6.78 30.50
CA TYR A 376 6.29 -7.69 30.77
C TYR A 376 5.44 -7.96 29.54
N GLN A 377 5.20 -6.94 28.69
CA GLN A 377 4.44 -7.12 27.45
C GLN A 377 5.16 -8.07 26.51
N GLN A 378 6.49 -7.92 26.38
CA GLN A 378 7.32 -8.79 25.55
C GLN A 378 7.37 -10.22 26.12
N ALA A 379 7.56 -10.39 27.43
CA ALA A 379 7.64 -11.71 28.07
C ALA A 379 6.33 -12.50 28.00
N GLN A 380 5.19 -11.82 27.93
CA GLN A 380 3.85 -12.42 27.89
C GLN A 380 3.19 -12.37 26.50
N GLU A 381 3.90 -11.88 25.47
CA GLU A 381 3.39 -11.70 24.11
C GLU A 381 2.07 -10.88 24.05
N LEU A 382 1.99 -9.80 24.84
CA LEU A 382 0.84 -8.90 24.94
C LEU A 382 1.00 -7.64 24.09
N GLY A 383 -0.13 -6.97 23.81
CA GLY A 383 -0.17 -5.74 23.03
C GLY A 383 0.63 -5.85 21.73
N MET A 384 1.49 -4.88 21.46
CA MET A 384 2.29 -4.82 20.23
C MET A 384 3.26 -6.00 19.97
N TYR A 385 3.46 -6.91 20.93
CA TYR A 385 4.32 -8.10 20.78
C TYR A 385 3.56 -9.38 20.50
N LYS A 386 2.22 -9.31 20.41
CA LYS A 386 1.37 -10.44 20.07
C LYS A 386 1.72 -10.98 18.68
N ARG A 387 1.94 -12.29 18.58
CA ARG A 387 2.46 -12.95 17.38
C ARG A 387 1.38 -13.59 16.51
#